data_AF-A0A5C6XQ09-F1
#
_entry.id   AF-A0A5C6XQ09-F1
#
_cell.length_a   1.000
_cell.length_b   1.000
_cell.length_c   1.000
_cell.angle_alpha   90.00
_cell.angle_beta   90.00
_cell.angle_gamma   90.00
#
_symmetry.space_group_name_H-M   'P 1'
#
loop_
_entity.id
_entity.type
_entity.pdbx_description
1 polymer ?
#
loop_
_entity_poly.entity_id
_entity_poly.type
_entity_poly.pdbx_seq_one_letter_code
_entity_poly.pdbx_strand_id
1 'polypeptide(L)'
;MKIQRITYLSLGTNQGNKLENLQNAVHLIDDKIGAVQKISSIYKTAAWGFEGDDFYNICIKVATNLSTETLLETALSIEKELGRERTAQEGYQNRKIDIDILLFDDEIIFSKTLIVPHPKMLERKFVMVPLVEIASGVLHPIEKKQLSVCLQNCNDTTEIIKIDAQLIKPIQLSEKYNYIAIEGNIGAGKTSLANLLSDQYNAKLVLERFADNPFLPKFYEDKERYAFPLEMSFLADRYQQLSDDLAQFDLFKNFIISDYYIFKSLIFAQVTLSKEEYQLYRKMFNLIYKEITKPDLYVYLYQNTDRLLENIKKRGRVYEQNIEAEYLKKIHDGYQNFIKTQENLNLLIIDVSEIDFVNNPTDYNFIIDKIRNN
;
A
#
# COMPACT_ATOMS: atom_id res chain seq x y z
N MET A 1 14.49 0.14 -4.99
CA MET A 1 13.67 0.79 -3.95
C MET A 1 13.52 2.26 -4.29
N LYS A 2 12.29 2.76 -4.39
CA LYS A 2 12.02 4.20 -4.47
C LYS A 2 12.37 4.80 -3.11
N ILE A 3 13.05 5.95 -3.09
CA ILE A 3 13.42 6.63 -1.85
C ILE A 3 12.15 7.28 -1.28
N GLN A 4 11.72 6.83 -0.10
CA GLN A 4 10.64 7.48 0.65
C GLN A 4 11.15 8.76 1.29
N ARG A 5 10.41 9.85 1.06
CA ARG A 5 10.68 11.20 1.55
C ARG A 5 9.55 11.66 2.44
N ILE A 6 9.84 12.55 3.38
CA ILE A 6 8.84 13.11 4.29
C ILE A 6 8.44 14.50 3.85
N THR A 7 7.13 14.74 3.73
CA THR A 7 6.58 16.07 3.53
C THR A 7 5.58 16.41 4.62
N TYR A 8 5.48 17.70 4.94
CA TYR A 8 4.48 18.24 5.84
C TYR A 8 3.55 19.15 5.04
N LEU A 9 2.26 18.86 5.08
CA LEU A 9 1.24 19.62 4.37
C LEU A 9 0.34 20.36 5.36
N SER A 10 -0.03 21.59 5.04
CA SER A 10 -1.11 22.32 5.72
C SER A 10 -2.40 22.17 4.93
N LEU A 11 -3.50 21.98 5.64
CA LEU A 11 -4.84 21.83 5.08
C LEU A 11 -5.77 22.84 5.73
N GLY A 12 -6.51 23.60 4.92
CA GLY A 12 -7.45 24.62 5.39
C GLY A 12 -8.79 24.58 4.66
N THR A 13 -9.90 24.75 5.38
CA THR A 13 -11.25 24.84 4.79
C THR A 13 -12.14 25.79 5.57
N ASN A 14 -13.02 26.51 4.88
CA ASN A 14 -14.02 27.36 5.53
C ASN A 14 -15.41 27.34 4.88
N GLN A 15 -15.67 26.51 3.87
CA GLN A 15 -16.97 26.38 3.21
C GLN A 15 -17.62 25.02 3.44
N GLY A 16 -18.95 25.00 3.58
CA GLY A 16 -19.73 23.76 3.66
C GLY A 16 -19.38 22.92 4.89
N ASN A 17 -19.38 21.59 4.75
CA ASN A 17 -19.04 20.67 5.82
C ASN A 17 -17.51 20.56 6.01
N LYS A 18 -16.97 21.45 6.85
CA LYS A 18 -15.52 21.58 7.10
C LYS A 18 -14.84 20.27 7.57
N LEU A 19 -15.50 19.50 8.44
CA LEU A 19 -14.92 18.23 8.93
C LEU A 19 -14.83 17.20 7.80
N GLU A 20 -15.90 17.07 7.02
CA GLU A 20 -15.96 16.14 5.89
C GLU A 20 -14.96 16.54 4.78
N ASN A 21 -14.81 17.84 4.50
CA ASN A 21 -13.82 18.32 3.54
C ASN A 21 -12.38 17.93 3.97
N LEU A 22 -12.04 18.13 5.25
CA LEU A 22 -10.73 17.74 5.77
C LEU A 22 -10.54 16.22 5.72
N GLN A 23 -11.56 15.44 6.10
CA GLN A 23 -11.48 13.98 6.08
C GLN A 23 -11.28 13.44 4.65
N ASN A 24 -12.04 13.96 3.68
CA ASN A 24 -11.91 13.57 2.28
C ASN A 24 -10.55 13.99 1.71
N ALA A 25 -10.03 15.16 2.08
CA ALA A 25 -8.69 15.58 1.69
C ALA A 25 -7.61 14.65 2.25
N VAL A 26 -7.71 14.24 3.51
CA VAL A 26 -6.79 13.28 4.12
C VAL A 26 -6.81 11.94 3.37
N HIS A 27 -7.98 11.42 3.01
CA HIS A 27 -8.09 10.18 2.23
C HIS A 27 -7.45 10.32 0.85
N LEU A 28 -7.79 11.38 0.11
CA LEU A 28 -7.23 11.61 -1.23
C LEU A 28 -5.72 11.82 -1.20
N ILE A 29 -5.18 12.43 -0.14
CA ILE A 29 -3.73 12.59 0.05
C ILE A 29 -3.08 11.24 0.33
N ASP A 30 -3.68 10.40 1.18
CA ASP A 30 -3.17 9.05 1.44
C ASP A 30 -3.09 8.21 0.16
N ASP A 31 -4.12 8.31 -0.69
CA ASP A 31 -4.24 7.52 -1.90
C ASP A 31 -3.37 8.04 -3.05
N LYS A 32 -3.29 9.37 -3.23
CA LYS A 32 -2.66 9.98 -4.42
C LYS A 32 -1.26 10.53 -4.16
N ILE A 33 -0.97 10.99 -2.94
CA ILE A 33 0.32 11.59 -2.59
C ILE A 33 1.22 10.59 -1.85
N GLY A 34 0.69 9.87 -0.86
CA GLY A 34 1.44 8.88 -0.10
C GLY A 34 0.93 8.73 1.33
N ALA A 35 1.52 7.79 2.06
CA ALA A 35 1.03 7.34 3.37
C ALA A 35 0.98 8.48 4.41
N VAL A 36 -0.21 8.77 4.94
CA VAL A 36 -0.42 9.73 6.02
C VAL A 36 0.05 9.11 7.34
N GLN A 37 1.17 9.58 7.86
CA GLN A 37 1.79 9.05 9.08
C GLN A 37 1.21 9.66 10.35
N LYS A 38 0.91 10.97 10.32
CA LYS A 38 0.35 11.73 11.45
C LYS A 38 -0.61 12.80 10.97
N ILE A 39 -1.61 13.10 11.79
CA ILE A 39 -2.56 14.20 11.62
C ILE A 39 -2.54 15.00 12.93
N SER A 40 -2.44 16.33 12.84
CA SER A 40 -2.58 17.20 14.01
C SER A 40 -4.02 17.23 14.51
N SER A 41 -4.23 17.84 15.67
CA SER A 41 -5.58 18.25 16.07
C SER A 41 -6.17 19.26 15.08
N ILE A 42 -7.50 19.42 15.11
CA ILE A 42 -8.22 20.41 14.32
C ILE A 42 -8.19 21.75 15.06
N TYR A 43 -7.74 22.80 14.37
CA TYR A 43 -7.65 24.13 14.93
C TYR A 43 -8.56 25.11 14.17
N LYS A 44 -9.38 25.84 14.92
CA LYS A 44 -10.28 26.86 14.41
C LYS A 44 -9.65 28.24 14.51
N THR A 45 -9.76 29.03 13.46
CA THR A 45 -9.39 30.46 13.41
C THR A 45 -10.44 31.29 12.69
N ALA A 46 -10.58 32.56 13.06
CA ALA A 46 -11.41 33.51 12.33
C ALA A 46 -10.89 33.72 10.89
N ALA A 47 -11.76 34.18 9.99
CA ALA A 47 -11.36 34.55 8.63
C ALA A 47 -10.34 35.70 8.65
N TRP A 48 -9.20 35.53 7.97
CA TRP A 48 -8.13 36.53 7.97
C TRP A 48 -8.32 37.53 6.82
N GLY A 49 -8.65 38.78 7.16
CA GLY A 49 -8.66 39.90 6.21
C GLY A 49 -9.95 40.06 5.39
N PHE A 50 -11.03 39.35 5.71
CA PHE A 50 -12.36 39.49 5.08
C PHE A 50 -13.47 38.99 6.02
N GLU A 51 -14.73 39.39 5.79
CA GLU A 51 -15.90 38.81 6.47
C GLU A 51 -16.21 37.41 5.90
N GLY A 52 -16.10 36.37 6.72
CA GLY A 52 -16.37 34.99 6.31
C GLY A 52 -16.42 34.02 7.48
N ASP A 53 -16.84 32.78 7.18
CA ASP A 53 -16.90 31.70 8.16
C ASP A 53 -15.52 31.33 8.67
N ASP A 54 -15.49 30.82 9.91
CA ASP A 54 -14.27 30.36 10.56
C ASP A 54 -13.60 29.22 9.76
N PHE A 55 -12.27 29.27 9.69
CA PHE A 55 -11.44 28.24 9.08
C PHE A 55 -11.17 27.10 10.05
N TYR A 56 -11.18 25.87 9.54
CA TYR A 56 -10.56 24.72 10.20
C TYR A 56 -9.22 24.41 9.52
N ASN A 57 -8.16 24.33 10.31
CA ASN A 57 -6.79 24.11 9.87
C ASN A 57 -6.20 22.88 10.55
N ILE A 58 -5.47 22.07 9.79
CA ILE A 58 -4.66 20.95 10.28
C ILE A 58 -3.31 20.93 9.56
N CYS A 59 -2.36 20.21 10.13
CA CYS A 59 -1.16 19.76 9.43
C CYS A 59 -1.11 18.24 9.43
N ILE A 60 -0.55 17.68 8.36
CA ILE A 60 -0.33 16.25 8.23
C ILE A 60 1.12 15.96 7.85
N LYS A 61 1.64 14.83 8.35
CA LYS A 61 2.94 14.28 7.96
C LYS A 61 2.70 13.14 6.98
N VAL A 62 3.31 13.23 5.81
CA VAL A 62 3.13 12.26 4.72
C VAL A 62 4.46 11.68 4.28
N ALA A 63 4.52 10.36 4.10
CA ALA A 63 5.63 9.69 3.44
C ALA A 63 5.29 9.46 1.97
N THR A 64 6.11 10.01 1.08
CA THR A 64 5.85 10.01 -0.37
C THR A 64 7.08 9.63 -1.18
N ASN A 65 6.86 9.03 -2.34
CA ASN A 65 7.88 8.74 -3.35
C ASN A 65 7.79 9.70 -4.54
N LEU A 66 6.92 10.71 -4.49
CA LEU A 66 6.72 11.68 -5.57
C LEU A 66 7.87 12.69 -5.61
N SER A 67 8.17 13.19 -6.82
CA SER A 67 8.98 14.41 -6.95
C SER A 67 8.19 15.61 -6.43
N THR A 68 8.89 16.70 -6.14
CA THR A 68 8.28 17.93 -5.63
C THR A 68 7.33 18.58 -6.66
N GLU A 69 7.64 18.48 -7.96
CA GLU A 69 6.71 18.93 -9.01
C GLU A 69 5.44 18.08 -9.04
N THR A 70 5.59 16.74 -9.04
CA THR A 70 4.46 15.82 -9.08
C THR A 70 3.60 15.94 -7.82
N LEU A 71 4.23 16.16 -6.66
CA LEU A 71 3.55 16.42 -5.38
C LEU A 71 2.65 17.65 -5.48
N LEU A 72 3.18 18.76 -6.01
CA LEU A 72 2.41 19.99 -6.20
C LEU A 72 1.25 19.78 -7.18
N GLU A 73 1.50 19.20 -8.35
CA GLU A 73 0.46 18.92 -9.35
C GLU A 73 -0.66 18.05 -8.76
N THR A 74 -0.29 17.03 -7.99
CA THR A 74 -1.24 16.13 -7.34
C THR A 74 -2.05 16.85 -6.27
N ALA A 75 -1.41 17.66 -5.40
CA ALA A 75 -2.12 18.46 -4.41
C ALA A 75 -3.15 19.39 -5.06
N LEU A 76 -2.78 20.08 -6.15
CA LEU A 76 -3.70 20.94 -6.90
C LEU A 76 -4.85 20.15 -7.55
N SER A 77 -4.59 18.93 -7.99
CA SER A 77 -5.63 18.06 -8.55
C SER A 77 -6.66 17.64 -7.49
N ILE A 78 -6.22 17.33 -6.26
CA ILE A 78 -7.07 16.98 -5.12
C ILE A 78 -7.97 18.16 -4.74
N GLU A 79 -7.41 19.37 -4.70
CA GLU A 79 -8.19 20.58 -4.44
C GLU A 79 -9.31 20.77 -5.47
N LYS A 80 -8.99 20.60 -6.75
CA LYS A 80 -9.96 20.71 -7.85
C LYS A 80 -11.07 19.67 -7.72
N GLU A 81 -10.72 18.42 -7.42
CA GLU A 81 -11.67 17.33 -7.21
C GLU A 81 -12.60 17.59 -6.03
N LEU A 82 -12.09 18.18 -4.95
CA LEU A 82 -12.90 18.57 -3.81
C LEU A 82 -13.72 19.84 -4.07
N GLY A 83 -13.66 20.43 -5.26
CA GLY A 83 -14.52 21.53 -5.70
C GLY A 83 -13.88 22.91 -5.62
N ARG A 84 -12.54 23.01 -5.63
CA ARG A 84 -11.85 24.29 -5.77
C ARG A 84 -11.95 24.79 -7.22
N GLU A 85 -12.72 25.84 -7.44
CA GLU A 85 -12.70 26.61 -8.68
C GLU A 85 -11.66 27.73 -8.56
N ARG A 86 -10.66 27.77 -9.47
CA ARG A 86 -9.70 28.88 -9.52
C ARG A 86 -10.31 30.06 -10.25
N THR A 87 -10.78 31.06 -9.53
CA THR A 87 -11.16 32.36 -10.10
C THR A 87 -9.93 33.27 -10.19
N ALA A 88 -9.85 34.11 -11.23
CA ALA A 88 -8.71 34.99 -11.53
C ALA A 88 -8.59 36.23 -10.62
N GLN A 89 -9.11 36.17 -9.38
CA GLN A 89 -9.07 37.28 -8.41
C GLN A 89 -7.97 37.06 -7.36
N GLU A 90 -7.09 38.04 -7.18
CA GLU A 90 -6.07 38.05 -6.11
C GLU A 90 -6.73 38.26 -4.74
N GLY A 91 -6.45 37.37 -3.76
CA GLY A 91 -6.89 37.52 -2.37
C GLY A 91 -7.22 36.21 -1.63
N TYR A 92 -7.45 36.32 -0.32
CA TYR A 92 -8.08 35.26 0.47
C TYR A 92 -9.56 35.16 0.09
N GLN A 93 -10.02 33.95 -0.20
CA GLN A 93 -11.41 33.69 -0.60
C GLN A 93 -11.96 32.56 0.25
N ASN A 94 -13.28 32.48 0.36
CA ASN A 94 -13.94 31.28 0.87
C ASN A 94 -13.58 30.09 -0.03
N ARG A 95 -13.10 28.99 0.56
CA ARG A 95 -12.58 27.81 -0.13
C ARG A 95 -13.11 26.53 0.51
N LYS A 96 -13.38 25.55 -0.34
CA LYS A 96 -13.75 24.20 0.09
C LYS A 96 -12.57 23.42 0.66
N ILE A 97 -11.36 23.56 0.10
CA ILE A 97 -10.10 23.06 0.67
C ILE A 97 -8.89 23.80 0.07
N ASP A 98 -7.82 23.95 0.83
CA ASP A 98 -6.51 24.50 0.44
C ASP A 98 -5.41 23.57 0.97
N ILE A 99 -4.43 23.21 0.14
CA ILE A 99 -3.34 22.28 0.45
C ILE A 99 -2.00 22.98 0.17
N ASP A 100 -1.29 23.37 1.23
CA ASP A 100 0.03 24.00 1.13
C ASP A 100 1.14 23.02 1.49
N ILE A 101 2.19 22.93 0.67
CA ILE A 101 3.40 22.17 0.98
C ILE A 101 4.29 23.02 1.89
N LEU A 102 4.46 22.63 3.15
CA LEU A 102 5.23 23.39 4.14
C LEU A 102 6.71 23.04 4.10
N LEU A 103 7.03 21.75 4.11
CA LEU A 103 8.38 21.19 4.20
C LEU A 103 8.48 19.94 3.34
N PHE A 104 9.67 19.68 2.79
CA PHE A 104 9.98 18.48 2.03
C PHE A 104 11.40 18.04 2.40
N ASP A 105 11.50 17.05 3.28
CA ASP A 105 12.71 16.72 4.04
C ASP A 105 13.43 17.97 4.57
N ASP A 106 14.72 18.11 4.28
CA ASP A 106 15.57 19.25 4.59
C ASP A 106 15.85 20.13 3.36
N GLU A 107 15.07 19.99 2.28
CA GLU A 107 15.29 20.73 1.04
C GLU A 107 14.94 22.21 1.16
N ILE A 108 15.69 23.01 0.40
CA ILE A 108 15.40 24.41 0.12
C ILE A 108 15.19 24.53 -1.39
N ILE A 109 13.92 24.67 -1.79
CA ILE A 109 13.48 24.79 -3.17
C ILE A 109 13.05 26.22 -3.40
N PHE A 110 13.62 26.84 -4.44
CA PHE A 110 13.23 28.17 -4.89
C PHE A 110 13.01 28.14 -6.39
N SER A 111 11.77 27.89 -6.80
CA SER A 111 11.37 27.89 -8.21
C SER A 111 10.22 28.87 -8.45
N LYS A 112 9.86 29.09 -9.72
CA LYS A 112 8.70 29.93 -10.08
C LYS A 112 7.37 29.31 -9.65
N THR A 113 7.32 27.99 -9.48
CA THR A 113 6.09 27.22 -9.24
C THR A 113 5.97 26.76 -7.79
N LEU A 114 7.09 26.56 -7.08
CA LEU A 114 7.12 26.03 -5.73
C LEU A 114 8.27 26.64 -4.91
N ILE A 115 7.96 27.05 -3.69
CA ILE A 115 8.93 27.50 -2.69
C ILE A 115 8.76 26.62 -1.45
N VAL A 116 9.83 25.92 -1.05
CA VAL A 116 9.89 25.07 0.15
C VAL A 116 11.19 25.38 0.89
N PRO A 117 11.21 25.56 2.22
CA PRO A 117 10.06 25.70 3.12
C PRO A 117 9.08 26.80 2.69
N HIS A 118 7.79 26.61 2.99
CA HIS A 118 6.78 27.60 2.59
C HIS A 118 7.11 28.98 3.20
N PRO A 119 7.19 30.05 2.38
CA PRO A 119 7.83 31.31 2.78
C PRO A 119 7.16 31.98 3.98
N LYS A 120 5.84 31.85 4.11
CA LYS A 120 5.06 32.45 5.20
C LYS A 120 4.73 31.50 6.34
N MET A 121 5.29 30.28 6.38
CA MET A 121 4.88 29.31 7.39
C MET A 121 5.20 29.79 8.80
N LEU A 122 6.37 30.40 9.02
CA LEU A 122 6.83 30.87 10.34
C LEU A 122 6.07 32.11 10.84
N GLU A 123 5.40 32.81 9.94
CA GLU A 123 4.63 34.03 10.23
C GLU A 123 3.18 33.72 10.62
N ARG A 124 2.75 32.46 10.54
CA ARG A 124 1.33 32.07 10.63
C ARG A 124 1.12 31.07 11.75
N LYS A 125 0.47 31.51 12.82
CA LYS A 125 0.25 30.69 14.01
C LYS A 125 -0.68 29.51 13.71
N PHE A 126 -1.69 29.70 12.84
CA PHE A 126 -2.61 28.63 12.44
C PHE A 126 -1.96 27.51 11.61
N VAL A 127 -0.75 27.74 11.10
CA VAL A 127 0.10 26.72 10.47
C VAL A 127 1.07 26.15 11.50
N MET A 128 1.77 27.01 12.25
CA MET A 128 2.83 26.60 13.16
C MET A 128 2.34 25.78 14.35
N VAL A 129 1.17 26.10 14.92
CA VAL A 129 0.59 25.34 16.05
C VAL A 129 0.29 23.88 15.66
N PRO A 130 -0.52 23.59 14.62
CA PRO A 130 -0.73 22.21 14.20
C PRO A 130 0.55 21.52 13.72
N LEU A 131 1.46 22.23 13.06
CA LEU A 131 2.72 21.65 12.61
C LEU A 131 3.61 21.21 13.78
N VAL A 132 3.78 22.05 14.80
CA VAL A 132 4.61 21.73 15.97
C VAL A 132 4.04 20.55 16.77
N GLU A 133 2.71 20.39 16.80
CA GLU A 133 2.08 19.21 17.44
C GLU A 133 2.60 17.89 16.88
N ILE A 134 2.80 17.80 15.56
CA ILE A 134 3.24 16.57 14.89
C ILE A 134 4.75 16.52 14.59
N ALA A 135 5.42 17.68 14.61
CA ALA A 135 6.78 17.87 14.11
C ALA A 135 7.69 18.74 15.01
N SER A 136 7.38 18.88 16.31
CA SER A 136 8.10 19.75 17.28
C SER A 136 9.63 19.77 17.15
N GLY A 137 10.26 18.60 17.03
CA GLY A 137 11.71 18.44 16.97
C GLY A 137 12.35 18.56 15.57
N VAL A 138 11.56 18.72 14.51
CA VAL A 138 12.08 18.88 13.14
C VAL A 138 12.83 20.21 13.05
N LEU A 139 14.00 20.20 12.40
CA LEU A 139 14.77 21.42 12.15
C LEU A 139 14.23 22.11 10.90
N HIS A 140 13.90 23.39 11.00
CA HIS A 140 13.54 24.20 9.85
C HIS A 140 14.77 24.35 8.92
N PRO A 141 14.66 24.05 7.62
CA PRO A 141 15.81 24.02 6.71
C PRO A 141 16.59 25.33 6.60
N ILE A 142 15.93 26.48 6.72
CA ILE A 142 16.56 27.81 6.60
C ILE A 142 17.00 28.34 7.97
N GLU A 143 16.12 28.30 8.97
CA GLU A 143 16.37 28.86 10.31
C GLU A 143 17.32 28.00 11.14
N LYS A 144 17.49 26.72 10.77
CA LYS A 144 18.29 25.71 11.49
C LYS A 144 17.91 25.56 12.96
N LYS A 145 16.68 25.91 13.32
CA LYS A 145 16.09 25.78 14.65
C LYS A 145 14.96 24.75 14.62
N GLN A 146 14.68 24.14 15.77
CA GLN A 146 13.51 23.27 15.91
C GLN A 146 12.23 24.07 15.68
N LEU A 147 11.22 23.44 15.07
CA LEU A 147 9.94 24.10 14.80
C LEU A 147 9.26 24.59 16.09
N SER A 148 9.45 23.90 17.21
CA SER A 148 9.02 24.37 18.54
C SER A 148 9.59 25.74 18.91
N VAL A 149 10.89 25.96 18.64
CA VAL A 149 11.57 27.25 18.85
C VAL A 149 11.11 28.29 17.83
N CYS A 150 10.88 27.88 16.57
CA CYS A 150 10.34 28.78 15.56
C CYS A 150 8.95 29.31 15.94
N LEU A 151 8.06 28.47 16.46
CA LEU A 151 6.73 28.88 16.92
C LEU A 151 6.80 29.89 18.07
N GLN A 152 7.76 29.78 18.99
CA GLN A 152 7.94 30.76 20.07
C GLN A 152 8.32 32.15 19.55
N ASN A 153 8.94 32.24 18.37
CA ASN A 153 9.30 33.49 17.71
C ASN A 153 8.24 33.99 16.73
N CYS A 154 7.09 33.33 16.64
CA CYS A 154 5.99 33.73 15.78
C CYS A 154 5.26 34.94 16.40
N ASN A 155 5.24 36.06 15.68
CA ASN A 155 4.61 37.30 16.16
C ASN A 155 3.09 37.36 15.88
N ASP A 156 2.50 36.32 15.28
CA ASP A 156 1.08 36.26 15.00
C ASP A 156 0.28 36.08 16.29
N THR A 157 -0.58 37.05 16.58
CA THR A 157 -1.40 37.12 17.80
C THR A 157 -2.77 36.49 17.63
N THR A 158 -3.09 35.94 16.45
CA THR A 158 -4.36 35.30 16.15
C THR A 158 -4.71 34.25 17.21
N GLU A 159 -5.97 34.28 17.65
CA GLU A 159 -6.51 33.27 18.56
C GLU A 159 -6.76 31.97 17.79
N ILE A 160 -6.33 30.86 18.39
CA ILE A 160 -6.48 29.53 17.80
C ILE A 160 -7.16 28.65 18.82
N ILE A 161 -8.31 28.11 18.42
CA ILE A 161 -9.14 27.27 19.29
C ILE A 161 -9.03 25.83 18.81
N LYS A 162 -8.55 24.93 19.66
CA LYS A 162 -8.58 23.49 19.37
C LYS A 162 -10.03 23.01 19.39
N ILE A 163 -10.44 22.32 18.33
CA ILE A 163 -11.77 21.74 18.21
C ILE A 163 -11.75 20.32 18.78
N ASP A 164 -12.77 19.99 19.56
CA ASP A 164 -13.00 18.64 20.09
C ASP A 164 -13.65 17.74 19.02
N ALA A 165 -12.87 17.46 17.97
CA ALA A 165 -13.20 16.51 16.93
C ALA A 165 -11.89 15.90 16.42
N GLN A 166 -11.97 14.66 15.93
CA GLN A 166 -10.81 13.93 15.43
C GLN A 166 -11.08 13.46 14.00
N LEU A 167 -10.06 13.58 13.16
CA LEU A 167 -10.05 12.95 11.85
C LEU A 167 -9.53 11.52 11.99
N ILE A 168 -10.04 10.64 11.14
CA ILE A 168 -9.61 9.25 11.09
C ILE A 168 -8.38 9.18 10.18
N LYS A 169 -7.24 8.74 10.74
CA LYS A 169 -6.05 8.44 9.94
C LYS A 169 -6.29 7.15 9.14
N PRO A 170 -6.03 7.14 7.82
CA PRO A 170 -6.02 5.90 7.04
C PRO A 170 -5.06 4.88 7.64
N ILE A 171 -5.57 3.68 7.94
CA ILE A 171 -4.76 2.58 8.49
C ILE A 171 -3.84 2.08 7.37
N GLN A 172 -2.54 2.12 7.61
CA GLN A 172 -1.58 1.58 6.67
C GLN A 172 -1.59 0.05 6.74
N LEU A 173 -1.37 -0.63 5.60
CA LEU A 173 -1.34 -2.10 5.59
C LEU A 173 -0.29 -2.66 6.54
N SER A 174 0.86 -2.00 6.65
CA SER A 174 1.95 -2.36 7.57
C SER A 174 1.63 -2.15 9.05
N GLU A 175 0.59 -1.38 9.38
CA GLU A 175 0.10 -1.22 10.76
C GLU A 175 -0.92 -2.31 11.13
N LYS A 176 -1.59 -2.88 10.12
CA LYS A 176 -2.63 -3.89 10.28
C LYS A 176 -2.11 -5.33 10.16
N TYR A 177 -1.15 -5.54 9.26
CA TYR A 177 -0.59 -6.84 8.93
C TYR A 177 0.92 -6.78 8.96
N ASN A 178 1.57 -7.80 9.51
CA ASN A 178 3.00 -8.03 9.39
C ASN A 178 3.30 -8.94 8.19
N TYR A 179 2.40 -9.86 7.86
CA TYR A 179 2.57 -10.81 6.77
C TYR A 179 1.31 -10.98 5.91
N ILE A 180 1.39 -10.62 4.63
CA ILE A 180 0.35 -10.87 3.62
C ILE A 180 0.86 -11.90 2.62
N ALA A 181 0.08 -12.96 2.40
CA ALA A 181 0.34 -13.94 1.34
C ALA A 181 -0.69 -13.80 0.22
N ILE A 182 -0.20 -13.66 -1.01
CA ILE A 182 -1.04 -13.51 -2.21
C ILE A 182 -1.04 -14.82 -2.98
N GLU A 183 -2.21 -15.37 -3.19
CA GLU A 183 -2.44 -16.69 -3.74
C GLU A 183 -3.42 -16.68 -4.89
N GLY A 184 -3.46 -17.77 -5.65
CA GLY A 184 -4.21 -17.82 -6.90
C GLY A 184 -3.60 -18.72 -7.96
N ASN A 185 -4.37 -18.96 -9.01
CA ASN A 185 -4.00 -19.89 -10.08
C ASN A 185 -2.79 -19.38 -10.91
N ILE A 186 -2.22 -20.25 -11.74
CA ILE A 186 -1.14 -19.90 -12.67
C ILE A 186 -1.67 -18.86 -13.67
N GLY A 187 -1.03 -17.69 -13.73
CA GLY A 187 -1.51 -16.58 -14.57
C GLY A 187 -2.48 -15.61 -13.88
N ALA A 188 -2.78 -15.78 -12.58
CA ALA A 188 -3.72 -14.90 -11.86
C ALA A 188 -3.19 -13.49 -11.54
N GLY A 189 -1.88 -13.22 -11.73
CA GLY A 189 -1.28 -11.91 -11.44
C GLY A 189 -0.66 -11.75 -10.04
N LYS A 190 -0.51 -12.84 -9.27
CA LYS A 190 0.07 -12.85 -7.91
C LYS A 190 1.39 -12.07 -7.79
N THR A 191 2.38 -12.43 -8.59
CA THR A 191 3.71 -11.80 -8.58
C THR A 191 3.62 -10.31 -8.91
N SER A 192 2.74 -9.91 -9.83
CA SER A 192 2.52 -8.50 -10.16
C SER A 192 1.96 -7.73 -8.97
N LEU A 193 0.93 -8.26 -8.31
CA LEU A 193 0.34 -7.62 -7.14
C LEU A 193 1.33 -7.56 -5.97
N ALA A 194 2.10 -8.63 -5.74
CA ALA A 194 3.12 -8.68 -4.70
C ALA A 194 4.19 -7.60 -4.90
N ASN A 195 4.69 -7.42 -6.13
CA ASN A 195 5.65 -6.35 -6.45
C ASN A 195 5.04 -4.96 -6.24
N LEU A 196 3.83 -4.70 -6.75
CA LEU A 196 3.16 -3.40 -6.61
C LEU A 196 2.97 -3.02 -5.14
N LEU A 197 2.45 -3.95 -4.33
CA LEU A 197 2.26 -3.74 -2.89
C LEU A 197 3.62 -3.57 -2.18
N SER A 198 4.62 -4.39 -2.51
CA SER A 198 5.93 -4.28 -1.89
C SER A 198 6.62 -2.96 -2.18
N ASP A 199 6.51 -2.46 -3.41
CA ASP A 199 7.07 -1.16 -3.81
C ASP A 199 6.33 0.00 -3.15
N GLN A 200 4.99 -0.06 -3.06
CA GLN A 200 4.18 0.99 -2.44
C GLN A 200 4.44 1.10 -0.94
N TYR A 201 4.48 -0.03 -0.25
CA TYR A 201 4.56 -0.07 1.22
C TYR A 201 5.98 -0.33 1.74
N ASN A 202 6.98 -0.35 0.86
CA ASN A 202 8.37 -0.66 1.17
C ASN A 202 8.50 -1.97 1.98
N ALA A 203 7.72 -2.97 1.60
CA ALA A 203 7.69 -4.26 2.25
C ALA A 203 8.88 -5.13 1.81
N LYS A 204 9.20 -6.16 2.59
CA LYS A 204 10.07 -7.24 2.15
C LYS A 204 9.27 -8.17 1.22
N LEU A 205 9.71 -8.26 -0.02
CA LEU A 205 9.12 -9.12 -1.04
C LEU A 205 9.69 -10.54 -0.96
N VAL A 206 8.81 -11.55 -0.87
CA VAL A 206 9.18 -12.97 -0.95
C VAL A 206 8.54 -13.58 -2.20
N LEU A 207 9.36 -13.92 -3.19
CA LEU A 207 8.90 -14.50 -4.45
C LEU A 207 9.19 -16.00 -4.53
N GLU A 208 8.25 -16.73 -5.10
CA GLU A 208 8.44 -18.14 -5.44
C GLU A 208 9.59 -18.31 -6.46
N ARG A 209 10.55 -19.18 -6.13
CA ARG A 209 11.63 -19.57 -7.05
C ARG A 209 11.21 -20.79 -7.86
N PHE A 210 10.80 -20.57 -9.11
CA PHE A 210 10.49 -21.67 -10.05
C PHE A 210 11.42 -21.71 -11.27
N ALA A 211 12.14 -20.63 -11.58
CA ALA A 211 12.91 -20.50 -12.82
C ALA A 211 14.11 -21.47 -12.87
N ASP A 212 14.77 -21.70 -11.74
CA ASP A 212 15.99 -22.53 -11.66
C ASP A 212 15.68 -24.00 -11.37
N ASN A 213 14.40 -24.39 -11.34
CA ASN A 213 14.00 -25.75 -10.98
C ASN A 213 14.26 -26.73 -12.16
N PRO A 214 15.19 -27.70 -12.02
CA PRO A 214 15.57 -28.59 -13.11
C PRO A 214 14.50 -29.62 -13.48
N PHE A 215 13.48 -29.80 -12.65
CA PHE A 215 12.36 -30.72 -12.88
C PHE A 215 11.18 -30.03 -13.56
N LEU A 216 11.06 -28.71 -13.49
CA LEU A 216 9.88 -28.00 -14.00
C LEU A 216 9.71 -28.15 -15.53
N PRO A 217 10.74 -27.96 -16.37
CA PRO A 217 10.60 -28.23 -17.81
C PRO A 217 10.25 -29.70 -18.08
N LYS A 218 10.91 -30.63 -17.38
CA LYS A 218 10.73 -32.08 -17.55
C LYS A 218 9.34 -32.55 -17.14
N PHE A 219 8.73 -31.91 -16.14
CA PHE A 219 7.35 -32.17 -15.73
C PHE A 219 6.34 -31.84 -16.83
N TYR A 220 6.57 -30.77 -17.59
CA TYR A 220 5.69 -30.44 -18.71
C TYR A 220 5.86 -31.38 -19.91
N GLU A 221 6.98 -32.10 -19.99
CA GLU A 221 7.23 -33.15 -20.99
C GLU A 221 6.67 -34.52 -20.54
N ASP A 222 6.86 -34.89 -19.27
CA ASP A 222 6.46 -36.18 -18.68
C ASP A 222 6.01 -35.97 -17.22
N LYS A 223 4.72 -35.72 -17.04
CA LYS A 223 4.13 -35.43 -15.72
C LYS A 223 4.27 -36.61 -14.76
N GLU A 224 4.01 -37.83 -15.24
CA GLU A 224 3.97 -39.02 -14.39
C GLU A 224 5.34 -39.28 -13.76
N ARG A 225 6.43 -39.12 -14.51
CA ARG A 225 7.78 -39.36 -14.03
C ARG A 225 8.34 -38.24 -13.15
N TYR A 226 7.97 -36.99 -13.42
CA TYR A 226 8.62 -35.83 -12.81
C TYR A 226 7.75 -35.04 -11.82
N ALA A 227 6.47 -35.37 -11.64
CA ALA A 227 5.62 -34.68 -10.68
C ALA A 227 6.15 -34.78 -9.25
N PHE A 228 6.45 -35.99 -8.75
CA PHE A 228 6.94 -36.16 -7.38
C PHE A 228 8.24 -35.40 -7.07
N PRO A 229 9.33 -35.52 -7.86
CA PRO A 229 10.56 -34.76 -7.59
C PRO A 229 10.36 -33.24 -7.76
N LEU A 230 9.45 -32.81 -8.63
CA LEU A 230 9.11 -31.39 -8.76
C LEU A 230 8.39 -30.86 -7.51
N GLU A 231 7.35 -31.54 -7.03
CA GLU A 231 6.60 -31.09 -5.85
C GLU A 231 7.46 -31.11 -4.58
N MET A 232 8.36 -32.09 -4.47
CA MET A 232 9.33 -32.17 -3.37
C MET A 232 10.37 -31.06 -3.41
N SER A 233 10.88 -30.71 -4.59
CA SER A 233 11.82 -29.58 -4.72
C SER A 233 11.13 -28.26 -4.38
N PHE A 234 9.89 -28.03 -4.84
CA PHE A 234 9.12 -26.86 -4.41
C PHE A 234 8.87 -26.81 -2.91
N LEU A 235 8.54 -27.94 -2.27
CA LEU A 235 8.34 -27.98 -0.82
C LEU A 235 9.61 -27.59 -0.05
N ALA A 236 10.76 -28.13 -0.46
CA ALA A 236 12.05 -27.83 0.15
C ALA A 236 12.45 -26.36 -0.03
N ASP A 237 12.34 -25.84 -1.25
CA ASP A 237 12.69 -24.45 -1.57
C ASP A 237 11.80 -23.46 -0.80
N ARG A 238 10.48 -23.71 -0.76
CA ARG A 238 9.53 -22.87 -0.01
C ARG A 238 9.79 -22.93 1.49
N TYR A 239 10.09 -24.11 2.03
CA TYR A 239 10.45 -24.24 3.44
C TYR A 239 11.72 -23.46 3.76
N GLN A 240 12.77 -23.61 2.96
CA GLN A 240 14.03 -22.90 3.18
C GLN A 240 13.83 -21.38 3.12
N GLN A 241 13.13 -20.88 2.09
CA GLN A 241 12.82 -19.44 1.99
C GLN A 241 12.04 -18.95 3.20
N LEU A 242 10.94 -19.62 3.53
CA LEU A 242 10.09 -19.20 4.64
C LEU A 242 10.83 -19.31 5.96
N SER A 243 11.60 -20.37 6.21
CA SER A 243 12.39 -20.52 7.43
C SER A 243 13.48 -19.45 7.56
N ASP A 244 14.27 -19.22 6.50
CA ASP A 244 15.37 -18.25 6.50
C ASP A 244 14.84 -16.82 6.61
N ASP A 245 13.78 -16.51 5.85
CA ASP A 245 13.18 -15.19 5.86
C ASP A 245 12.39 -14.94 7.14
N LEU A 246 11.64 -15.94 7.67
CA LEU A 246 10.80 -15.87 8.90
C LEU A 246 11.59 -15.85 10.20
N ALA A 247 12.69 -16.58 10.28
CA ALA A 247 13.54 -16.56 11.48
C ALA A 247 14.16 -15.18 11.73
N GLN A 248 14.32 -14.35 10.68
CA GLN A 248 14.78 -12.97 10.81
C GLN A 248 13.68 -11.99 11.31
N PHE A 249 12.41 -12.40 11.37
CA PHE A 249 11.28 -11.52 11.72
C PHE A 249 11.34 -11.06 13.17
N ASP A 250 11.93 -11.86 14.06
CA ASP A 250 11.90 -11.59 15.50
C ASP A 250 12.79 -10.39 15.90
N LEU A 251 13.73 -9.99 15.02
CA LEU A 251 14.67 -8.90 15.30
C LEU A 251 14.28 -7.54 14.70
N PHE A 252 13.49 -7.51 13.62
CA PHE A 252 13.04 -6.26 12.97
C PHE A 252 11.63 -6.43 12.40
N LYS A 253 10.67 -5.63 12.89
CA LYS A 253 9.30 -5.57 12.34
C LYS A 253 9.33 -5.10 10.88
N ASN A 254 9.47 -6.03 9.95
CA ASN A 254 9.43 -5.77 8.53
C ASN A 254 8.11 -6.33 7.97
N PHE A 255 7.27 -5.44 7.46
CA PHE A 255 6.07 -5.81 6.72
C PHE A 255 6.46 -6.68 5.52
N ILE A 256 5.85 -7.86 5.37
CA ILE A 256 6.19 -8.85 4.35
C ILE A 256 5.01 -9.09 3.43
N ILE A 257 5.34 -9.16 2.13
CA ILE A 257 4.40 -9.57 1.11
C ILE A 257 5.01 -10.74 0.34
N SER A 258 4.31 -11.87 0.31
CA SER A 258 4.70 -13.03 -0.51
C SER A 258 3.73 -13.28 -1.65
N ASP A 259 4.23 -13.77 -2.79
CA ASP A 259 3.39 -14.14 -3.95
C ASP A 259 2.93 -15.62 -3.94
N TYR A 260 3.13 -16.28 -2.80
CA TYR A 260 2.65 -17.62 -2.50
C TYR A 260 2.55 -17.82 -0.97
N TYR A 261 1.83 -18.86 -0.57
CA TYR A 261 1.82 -19.45 0.76
C TYR A 261 2.17 -20.94 0.65
N ILE A 262 2.79 -21.50 1.68
CA ILE A 262 3.31 -22.88 1.61
C ILE A 262 2.22 -23.92 1.28
N PHE A 263 0.96 -23.67 1.65
CA PHE A 263 -0.13 -24.62 1.42
C PHE A 263 -0.39 -24.91 -0.07
N LYS A 264 0.03 -24.02 -0.97
CA LYS A 264 0.07 -24.27 -2.42
C LYS A 264 0.73 -25.60 -2.76
N SER A 265 1.79 -26.00 -2.04
CA SER A 265 2.44 -27.31 -2.16
C SER A 265 1.45 -28.46 -2.11
N LEU A 266 0.54 -28.43 -1.13
CA LEU A 266 -0.42 -29.51 -0.94
C LEU A 266 -1.51 -29.53 -2.04
N ILE A 267 -1.90 -28.35 -2.53
CA ILE A 267 -2.89 -28.20 -3.60
C ILE A 267 -2.34 -28.78 -4.91
N PHE A 268 -1.13 -28.38 -5.30
CA PHE A 268 -0.50 -28.84 -6.53
C PHE A 268 -0.23 -30.34 -6.48
N ALA A 269 0.36 -30.83 -5.38
CA ALA A 269 0.60 -32.25 -5.16
C ALA A 269 -0.67 -33.10 -5.23
N GLN A 270 -1.82 -32.60 -4.78
CA GLN A 270 -3.09 -33.34 -4.88
C GLN A 270 -3.55 -33.52 -6.34
N VAL A 271 -3.22 -32.56 -7.21
CA VAL A 271 -3.62 -32.59 -8.62
C VAL A 271 -2.61 -33.37 -9.48
N THR A 272 -1.32 -33.33 -9.12
CA THR A 272 -0.23 -33.86 -9.95
C THR A 272 0.23 -35.27 -9.56
N LEU A 273 0.08 -35.67 -8.29
CA LEU A 273 0.62 -36.94 -7.80
C LEU A 273 -0.40 -38.08 -7.81
N SER A 274 0.12 -39.31 -7.92
CA SER A 274 -0.66 -40.51 -7.62
C SER A 274 -1.11 -40.53 -6.15
N LYS A 275 -2.08 -41.38 -5.82
CA LYS A 275 -2.64 -41.47 -4.46
C LYS A 275 -1.57 -41.84 -3.43
N GLU A 276 -0.70 -42.79 -3.77
CA GLU A 276 0.37 -43.29 -2.91
C GLU A 276 1.45 -42.21 -2.68
N GLU A 277 1.87 -41.53 -3.75
CA GLU A 277 2.82 -40.42 -3.68
C GLU A 277 2.26 -39.23 -2.90
N TYR A 278 1.00 -38.87 -3.13
CA TYR A 278 0.33 -37.79 -2.40
C TYR A 278 0.26 -38.07 -0.90
N GLN A 279 0.01 -39.33 -0.49
CA GLN A 279 -0.01 -39.70 0.93
C GLN A 279 1.38 -39.53 1.57
N LEU A 280 2.45 -39.91 0.87
CA LEU A 280 3.81 -39.68 1.33
C LEU A 280 4.13 -38.19 1.41
N TYR A 281 3.82 -37.44 0.35
CA TYR A 281 4.00 -36.00 0.27
C TYR A 281 3.30 -35.27 1.42
N ARG A 282 2.02 -35.61 1.68
CA ARG A 282 1.23 -35.03 2.75
C ARG A 282 1.82 -35.29 4.13
N LYS A 283 2.43 -36.46 4.36
CA LYS A 283 3.15 -36.73 5.61
C LYS A 283 4.34 -35.79 5.77
N MET A 284 5.15 -35.61 4.72
CA MET A 284 6.29 -34.69 4.73
C MET A 284 5.86 -33.23 4.92
N PHE A 285 4.84 -32.80 4.18
CA PHE A 285 4.24 -31.47 4.31
C PHE A 285 3.79 -31.18 5.75
N ASN A 286 3.10 -32.12 6.40
CA ASN A 286 2.60 -31.93 7.76
C ASN A 286 3.71 -31.82 8.82
N LEU A 287 4.91 -32.37 8.56
CA LEU A 287 6.05 -32.19 9.45
C LEU A 287 6.58 -30.76 9.36
N ILE A 288 6.72 -30.27 8.14
CA ILE A 288 7.21 -28.91 7.84
C ILE A 288 6.21 -27.83 8.27
N TYR A 289 4.92 -28.02 7.96
CA TYR A 289 3.89 -27.00 8.12
C TYR A 289 3.68 -26.54 9.57
N LYS A 290 4.00 -27.39 10.56
CA LYS A 290 3.87 -27.05 11.98
C LYS A 290 4.77 -25.92 12.43
N GLU A 291 5.89 -25.71 11.74
CA GLU A 291 6.90 -24.71 12.08
C GLU A 291 6.72 -23.40 11.28
N ILE A 292 5.75 -23.37 10.36
CA ILE A 292 5.54 -22.23 9.46
C ILE A 292 4.57 -21.22 10.08
N THR A 293 5.02 -19.97 10.16
CA THR A 293 4.17 -18.82 10.50
C THR A 293 3.05 -18.65 9.48
N LYS A 294 1.83 -18.43 9.97
CA LYS A 294 0.66 -18.16 9.13
C LYS A 294 0.62 -16.68 8.74
N PRO A 295 0.11 -16.34 7.54
CA PRO A 295 -0.11 -14.95 7.18
C PRO A 295 -1.22 -14.33 8.04
N ASP A 296 -1.05 -13.05 8.35
CA ASP A 296 -2.09 -12.24 8.98
C ASP A 296 -3.25 -11.96 8.01
N LEU A 297 -2.96 -12.01 6.70
CA LEU A 297 -3.95 -11.95 5.62
C LEU A 297 -3.56 -12.87 4.46
N TYR A 298 -4.49 -13.73 4.08
CA TYR A 298 -4.42 -14.57 2.88
C TYR A 298 -5.30 -13.96 1.79
N VAL A 299 -4.69 -13.42 0.73
CA VAL A 299 -5.39 -12.83 -0.41
C VAL A 299 -5.46 -13.84 -1.54
N TYR A 300 -6.66 -14.31 -1.90
CA TYR A 300 -6.86 -15.18 -3.04
C TYR A 300 -7.36 -14.39 -4.25
N LEU A 301 -6.53 -14.33 -5.29
CA LEU A 301 -6.88 -13.76 -6.59
C LEU A 301 -7.62 -14.80 -7.43
N TYR A 302 -8.93 -14.63 -7.54
CA TYR A 302 -9.76 -15.38 -8.47
C TYR A 302 -9.68 -14.74 -9.86
N GLN A 303 -9.54 -15.57 -10.88
CA GLN A 303 -9.45 -15.17 -12.28
C GLN A 303 -10.05 -16.30 -13.12
N ASN A 304 -10.89 -15.96 -14.09
CA ASN A 304 -11.48 -16.94 -14.99
C ASN A 304 -10.43 -17.63 -15.89
N THR A 305 -10.74 -18.84 -16.36
CA THR A 305 -9.79 -19.70 -17.10
C THR A 305 -9.27 -19.05 -18.39
N ASP A 306 -10.12 -18.32 -19.11
CA ASP A 306 -9.75 -17.69 -20.38
C ASP A 306 -8.67 -16.62 -20.15
N ARG A 307 -8.87 -15.76 -19.16
CA ARG A 307 -7.88 -14.76 -18.73
C ARG A 307 -6.58 -15.38 -18.22
N LEU A 308 -6.65 -16.49 -17.48
CA LEU A 308 -5.45 -17.20 -17.02
C LEU A 308 -4.60 -17.65 -18.22
N LEU A 309 -5.23 -18.24 -19.25
CA LEU A 309 -4.55 -18.69 -20.46
C LEU A 309 -3.97 -17.52 -21.27
N GLU A 310 -4.70 -16.42 -21.39
CA GLU A 310 -4.19 -15.19 -22.02
C GLU A 310 -2.93 -14.67 -21.32
N ASN A 311 -2.96 -14.61 -19.98
CA ASN A 311 -1.82 -14.15 -19.17
C ASN A 311 -0.62 -15.10 -19.27
N ILE A 312 -0.85 -16.41 -19.30
CA ILE A 312 0.21 -17.42 -19.49
C ILE A 312 0.86 -17.26 -20.87
N LYS A 313 0.05 -17.11 -21.92
CA LYS A 313 0.54 -16.88 -23.29
C LYS A 313 1.35 -15.59 -23.37
N LYS A 314 0.81 -14.47 -22.84
CA LYS A 314 1.49 -13.17 -22.80
C LYS A 314 2.82 -13.22 -22.06
N ARG A 315 2.91 -14.01 -20.97
CA ARG A 315 4.14 -14.20 -20.19
C ARG A 315 5.23 -14.97 -20.94
N GLY A 316 4.86 -15.78 -21.94
CA GLY A 316 5.81 -16.34 -22.91
C GLY A 316 6.81 -17.37 -22.37
N ARG A 317 6.58 -17.99 -21.20
CA ARG A 317 7.44 -19.08 -20.72
C ARG A 317 7.25 -20.31 -21.59
N VAL A 318 8.32 -20.79 -22.22
CA VAL A 318 8.30 -21.87 -23.22
C VAL A 318 7.60 -23.14 -22.70
N TYR A 319 7.89 -23.53 -21.45
CA TYR A 319 7.33 -24.73 -20.83
C TYR A 319 5.86 -24.61 -20.39
N GLU A 320 5.28 -23.39 -20.34
CA GLU A 320 3.88 -23.19 -19.94
C GLU A 320 2.91 -23.06 -21.13
N GLN A 321 3.42 -22.98 -22.36
CA GLN A 321 2.58 -22.65 -23.53
C GLN A 321 1.52 -23.72 -23.86
N ASN A 322 1.74 -24.96 -23.41
CA ASN A 322 0.85 -26.10 -23.62
C ASN A 322 0.00 -26.43 -22.38
N ILE A 323 -0.19 -25.48 -21.46
CA ILE A 323 -1.07 -25.67 -20.30
C ILE A 323 -2.53 -25.75 -20.78
N GLU A 324 -3.16 -26.87 -20.48
CA GLU A 324 -4.58 -27.12 -20.79
C GLU A 324 -5.52 -26.43 -19.78
N ALA A 325 -6.67 -25.97 -20.27
CA ALA A 325 -7.72 -25.36 -19.46
C ALA A 325 -8.19 -26.27 -18.31
N GLU A 326 -8.31 -27.58 -18.58
CA GLU A 326 -8.74 -28.58 -17.59
C GLU A 326 -7.74 -28.70 -16.42
N TYR A 327 -6.45 -28.53 -16.69
CA TYR A 327 -5.44 -28.53 -15.62
C TYR A 327 -5.61 -27.31 -14.70
N LEU A 328 -5.84 -26.12 -15.26
CA LEU A 328 -6.11 -24.92 -14.47
C LEU A 328 -7.40 -25.06 -13.65
N LYS A 329 -8.42 -25.69 -14.20
CA LYS A 329 -9.68 -25.98 -13.49
C LYS A 329 -9.46 -26.88 -12.27
N LYS A 330 -8.70 -27.98 -12.42
CA LYS A 330 -8.35 -28.85 -11.28
C LYS A 330 -7.61 -28.11 -10.17
N ILE A 331 -6.68 -27.23 -10.53
CA ILE A 331 -5.97 -26.40 -9.55
C ILE A 331 -6.94 -25.43 -8.86
N HIS A 332 -7.88 -24.82 -9.61
CA HIS A 332 -8.92 -23.96 -9.03
C HIS A 332 -9.78 -24.71 -8.02
N ASP A 333 -10.25 -25.92 -8.35
CA ASP A 333 -11.02 -26.76 -7.44
C ASP A 333 -10.22 -27.12 -6.18
N GLY A 334 -8.91 -27.36 -6.32
CA GLY A 334 -7.99 -27.55 -5.21
C GLY A 334 -7.93 -26.35 -4.26
N TYR A 335 -7.81 -25.13 -4.80
CA TYR A 335 -7.88 -23.89 -3.99
C TYR A 335 -9.24 -23.70 -3.32
N GLN A 336 -10.35 -23.95 -4.03
CA GLN A 336 -11.69 -23.84 -3.43
C GLN A 336 -11.86 -24.80 -2.26
N ASN A 337 -11.39 -26.04 -2.40
CA ASN A 337 -11.44 -27.04 -1.35
C ASN A 337 -10.58 -26.64 -0.16
N PHE A 338 -9.36 -26.14 -0.41
CA PHE A 338 -8.51 -25.61 0.66
C PHE A 338 -9.21 -24.50 1.42
N ILE A 339 -9.64 -23.45 0.73
CA ILE A 339 -10.30 -22.27 1.31
C ILE A 339 -11.48 -22.68 2.21
N LYS A 340 -12.34 -23.60 1.74
CA LYS A 340 -13.48 -24.11 2.52
C LYS A 340 -13.09 -24.82 3.81
N THR A 341 -11.89 -25.37 3.90
CA THR A 341 -11.40 -26.12 5.07
C THR A 341 -10.63 -25.28 6.08
N GLN A 342 -10.34 -24.01 5.78
CA GLN A 342 -9.52 -23.16 6.64
C GLN A 342 -10.35 -22.15 7.43
N GLU A 343 -10.85 -22.56 8.58
CA GLU A 343 -11.67 -21.69 9.46
C GLU A 343 -10.87 -20.59 10.17
N ASN A 344 -9.54 -20.75 10.29
CA ASN A 344 -8.67 -19.86 11.06
C ASN A 344 -7.78 -18.94 10.20
N LEU A 345 -7.96 -18.93 8.87
CA LEU A 345 -7.24 -17.99 8.01
C LEU A 345 -8.08 -16.73 7.83
N ASN A 346 -7.46 -15.58 8.06
CA ASN A 346 -8.04 -14.31 7.63
C ASN A 346 -7.96 -14.24 6.10
N LEU A 347 -9.09 -14.53 5.44
CA LEU A 347 -9.16 -14.75 4.01
C LEU A 347 -9.87 -13.58 3.31
N LEU A 348 -9.24 -13.06 2.26
CA LEU A 348 -9.84 -12.12 1.33
C LEU A 348 -9.82 -12.71 -0.08
N ILE A 349 -10.99 -12.89 -0.69
CA ILE A 349 -11.12 -13.31 -2.09
C ILE A 349 -11.38 -12.06 -2.94
N ILE A 350 -10.59 -11.89 -4.01
CA ILE A 350 -10.71 -10.78 -4.95
C ILE A 350 -10.85 -11.36 -6.35
N ASP A 351 -11.97 -11.07 -7.01
CA ASP A 351 -12.16 -11.37 -8.43
C ASP A 351 -11.44 -10.30 -9.26
N VAL A 352 -10.43 -10.73 -10.02
CA VAL A 352 -9.64 -9.88 -10.90
C VAL A 352 -9.93 -10.11 -12.39
N SER A 353 -11.01 -10.84 -12.72
CA SER A 353 -11.37 -11.26 -14.09
C SER A 353 -11.61 -10.10 -15.06
N GLU A 354 -12.15 -9.00 -14.56
CA GLU A 354 -12.61 -7.85 -15.34
C GLU A 354 -11.81 -6.57 -15.09
N ILE A 355 -10.69 -6.67 -14.38
CA ILE A 355 -9.86 -5.50 -14.02
C ILE A 355 -8.41 -5.69 -14.44
N ASP A 356 -7.73 -4.59 -14.76
CA ASP A 356 -6.31 -4.58 -15.11
C ASP A 356 -5.52 -3.77 -14.08
N PHE A 357 -5.38 -4.32 -12.88
CA PHE A 357 -4.64 -3.67 -11.79
C PHE A 357 -3.15 -3.46 -12.08
N VAL A 358 -2.61 -4.03 -13.16
CA VAL A 358 -1.20 -3.83 -13.54
C VAL A 358 -1.04 -2.52 -14.29
N ASN A 359 -1.97 -2.18 -15.18
CA ASN A 359 -1.87 -0.99 -16.03
C ASN A 359 -2.87 0.12 -15.68
N ASN A 360 -3.88 -0.18 -14.86
CA ASN A 360 -4.90 0.77 -14.43
C ASN A 360 -4.79 1.05 -12.92
N PRO A 361 -4.34 2.26 -12.52
CA PRO A 361 -4.25 2.65 -11.11
C PRO A 361 -5.58 2.58 -10.35
N THR A 362 -6.71 2.78 -11.03
CA THR A 362 -8.05 2.71 -10.40
C THR A 362 -8.36 1.29 -9.96
N ASP A 363 -8.06 0.32 -10.81
CA ASP A 363 -8.27 -1.11 -10.54
C ASP A 363 -7.32 -1.61 -9.45
N TYR A 364 -6.09 -1.08 -9.42
CA TYR A 364 -5.16 -1.35 -8.34
C TYR A 364 -5.66 -0.80 -7.00
N ASN A 365 -6.14 0.44 -6.96
CA ASN A 365 -6.69 1.05 -5.74
C ASN A 365 -7.91 0.28 -5.23
N PHE A 366 -8.77 -0.24 -6.13
CA PHE A 366 -9.86 -1.13 -5.73
C PHE A 366 -9.38 -2.36 -4.94
N ILE A 367 -8.27 -2.98 -5.36
CA ILE A 367 -7.66 -4.10 -4.63
C ILE A 367 -7.14 -3.63 -3.26
N ILE A 368 -6.46 -2.49 -3.21
CA ILE A 368 -5.94 -1.92 -1.96
C ILE A 368 -7.06 -1.66 -0.96
N ASP A 369 -8.16 -1.07 -1.40
CA ASP A 369 -9.31 -0.77 -0.55
C ASP A 369 -9.94 -2.04 0.01
N LYS A 370 -10.01 -3.12 -0.78
CA LYS A 370 -10.46 -4.42 -0.30
C LYS A 370 -9.54 -4.98 0.79
N ILE A 371 -8.23 -4.88 0.59
CA ILE A 371 -7.23 -5.34 1.58
C ILE A 371 -7.30 -4.51 2.86
N ARG A 372 -7.40 -3.18 2.75
CA ARG A 372 -7.49 -2.27 3.91
C ARG A 372 -8.73 -2.53 4.76
N ASN A 373 -9.87 -2.80 4.11
CA ASN A 373 -11.18 -2.93 4.77
C ASN A 373 -11.56 -4.36 5.19
N ASN A 374 -10.72 -5.36 4.92
CA ASN A 374 -10.95 -6.76 5.32
C ASN A 374 -10.61 -7.01 6.80
#